data_AF-A0A7Y0IFI2-F1
#
_entry.id   AF-A0A7Y0IFI2-F1
#
_cell.length_a   1.000
_cell.length_b   1.000
_cell.length_c   1.000
_cell.angle_alpha   90.00
_cell.angle_beta   90.00
_cell.angle_gamma   90.00
#
_symmetry.space_group_name_H-M   'P 1'
#
loop_
_entity.id
_entity.type
_entity.pdbx_description
1 polymer ?
#
loop_
_entity_poly.entity_id
_entity_poly.type
_entity_poly.pdbx_seq_one_letter_code
_entity_poly.pdbx_strand_id
1 'polypeptide(L)'
;MKKMIFITLLLAAFIGIGQKGSAQEKKETNQKREQRNYYRTTLQVDSAKAEQVAQIQETYKKALAVVVADSSLTEGGRRSKIQLLIVEKNRKLRGLLNPSQQQKVIPTTEREATVPSKQQ
;
A
#
# COMPACT_ATOMS: atom_id res chain seq x y z
N MET A 1 43.71 -31.44 -32.59
CA MET A 1 42.72 -31.32 -33.70
C MET A 1 41.32 -31.49 -33.13
N LYS A 2 40.62 -30.37 -32.85
CA LYS A 2 39.23 -30.38 -32.37
C LYS A 2 38.32 -30.41 -33.60
N LYS A 3 37.68 -31.55 -33.85
CA LYS A 3 36.63 -31.66 -34.87
C LYS A 3 35.30 -31.22 -34.27
N MET A 4 34.70 -30.27 -34.97
CA MET A 4 33.39 -29.70 -34.73
C MET A 4 32.26 -30.65 -35.16
N ILE A 5 31.15 -30.54 -34.41
CA ILE A 5 29.74 -30.61 -34.83
C ILE A 5 29.20 -31.94 -35.37
N PHE A 6 28.18 -32.48 -34.68
CA PHE A 6 26.96 -32.97 -35.33
C PHE A 6 25.71 -32.64 -34.49
N ILE A 7 24.76 -32.02 -35.17
CA ILE A 7 23.41 -31.65 -34.75
C ILE A 7 22.50 -32.86 -34.91
N THR A 8 21.70 -33.22 -33.89
CA THR A 8 20.36 -33.85 -34.05
C THR A 8 19.60 -33.78 -32.71
N LEU A 9 18.67 -32.84 -32.51
CA LEU A 9 17.23 -32.92 -32.79
C LEU A 9 16.47 -33.86 -31.83
N LEU A 10 15.82 -33.28 -30.80
CA LEU A 10 14.64 -33.88 -30.20
C LEU A 10 13.59 -32.79 -29.93
N LEU A 11 12.49 -33.00 -30.63
CA LEU A 11 11.27 -32.23 -30.74
C LEU A 11 10.44 -32.35 -29.45
N ALA A 12 9.65 -31.30 -29.18
CA ALA A 12 8.40 -31.32 -28.42
C ALA A 12 8.43 -31.66 -26.91
N ALA A 13 8.39 -30.60 -26.10
CA ALA A 13 7.45 -30.52 -24.97
C ALA A 13 7.04 -29.05 -24.77
N PHE A 14 6.18 -28.56 -25.67
CA PHE A 14 5.42 -27.35 -25.46
C PHE A 14 4.21 -27.67 -24.56
N ILE A 15 4.42 -27.92 -23.27
CA ILE A 15 3.32 -27.91 -22.28
C ILE A 15 3.84 -27.26 -21.01
N GLY A 16 3.51 -25.98 -20.86
CA GLY A 16 3.94 -25.16 -19.74
C GLY A 16 3.64 -23.68 -19.89
N ILE A 17 3.03 -23.22 -20.99
CA ILE A 17 2.23 -21.97 -20.98
C ILE A 17 0.91 -22.28 -20.26
N GLY A 18 1.00 -22.64 -18.98
CA GLY A 18 -0.12 -22.72 -18.07
C GLY A 18 -0.23 -21.39 -17.35
N GLN A 19 -1.16 -20.54 -17.79
CA GLN A 19 -1.82 -19.48 -17.04
C GLN A 19 -1.16 -19.06 -15.70
N LYS A 20 -0.10 -18.24 -15.75
CA LYS A 20 0.36 -17.47 -14.57
C LYS A 20 -0.37 -16.11 -14.43
N GLY A 21 -1.55 -15.96 -15.03
CA GLY A 21 -2.37 -14.74 -14.89
C GLY A 21 -3.37 -14.81 -13.72
N SER A 22 -3.88 -15.98 -13.36
CA SER A 22 -5.06 -16.07 -12.48
C SER A 22 -4.73 -16.21 -10.98
N ALA A 23 -3.60 -16.80 -10.60
CA ALA A 23 -3.29 -17.04 -9.18
C ALA A 23 -2.78 -15.80 -8.44
N GLN A 24 -2.03 -14.93 -9.12
CA GLN A 24 -1.51 -13.69 -8.54
C GLN A 24 -2.60 -12.61 -8.49
N GLU A 25 -3.38 -12.48 -9.56
CA GLU A 25 -4.50 -11.53 -9.65
C GLU A 25 -5.66 -11.89 -8.68
N LYS A 26 -5.98 -13.18 -8.50
CA LYS A 26 -6.95 -13.62 -7.49
C LYS A 26 -6.49 -13.36 -6.05
N LYS A 27 -5.18 -13.41 -5.78
CA LYS A 27 -4.66 -13.10 -4.43
C LYS A 27 -4.77 -11.61 -4.12
N GLU A 28 -4.41 -10.74 -5.07
CA GLU A 28 -4.49 -9.29 -4.90
C GLU A 28 -5.95 -8.81 -4.74
N THR A 29 -6.86 -9.36 -5.54
CA THR A 29 -8.30 -9.03 -5.46
C THR A 29 -8.93 -9.47 -4.13
N ASN A 30 -8.56 -10.64 -3.60
CA ASN A 30 -9.01 -11.08 -2.28
C ASN A 30 -8.47 -10.20 -1.16
N GLN A 31 -7.17 -9.84 -1.19
CA GLN A 31 -6.60 -8.93 -0.19
C GLN A 31 -7.27 -7.55 -0.20
N LYS A 32 -7.57 -7.00 -1.39
CA LYS A 32 -8.32 -5.74 -1.50
C LYS A 32 -9.72 -5.86 -0.91
N ARG A 33 -10.40 -6.98 -1.14
CA ARG A 33 -11.72 -7.27 -0.56
C ARG A 33 -11.67 -7.37 0.97
N GLU A 34 -10.67 -8.05 1.51
CA GLU A 34 -10.45 -8.17 2.96
C GLU A 34 -10.17 -6.81 3.60
N GLN A 35 -9.31 -5.98 3.00
CA GLN A 35 -9.01 -4.64 3.49
C GLN A 35 -10.25 -3.74 3.47
N ARG A 36 -11.01 -3.73 2.38
CA ARG A 36 -12.30 -3.04 2.34
C ARG A 36 -13.24 -3.51 3.44
N ASN A 37 -13.39 -4.82 3.60
CA ASN A 37 -14.28 -5.39 4.61
C ASN A 37 -13.83 -4.99 6.02
N TYR A 38 -12.53 -5.01 6.30
CA TYR A 38 -11.97 -4.54 7.56
C TYR A 38 -12.34 -3.08 7.85
N TYR A 39 -12.17 -2.17 6.89
CA TYR A 39 -12.55 -0.77 7.09
C TYR A 39 -14.05 -0.58 7.22
N ARG A 40 -14.84 -1.30 6.42
CA ARG A 40 -16.31 -1.28 6.50
C ARG A 40 -16.80 -1.64 7.89
N THR A 41 -16.29 -2.74 8.46
CA THR A 41 -16.71 -3.25 9.78
C THR A 41 -16.16 -2.39 10.92
N THR A 42 -14.87 -2.05 10.87
CA THR A 42 -14.19 -1.32 11.95
C THR A 42 -14.68 0.12 12.06
N LEU A 43 -14.90 0.78 10.91
CA LEU A 43 -15.33 2.19 10.85
C LEU A 43 -16.85 2.35 10.75
N GLN A 44 -17.61 1.26 10.54
CA GLN A 44 -19.06 1.29 10.33
C GLN A 44 -19.45 2.26 9.19
N VAL A 45 -18.76 2.13 8.06
CA VAL A 45 -18.96 2.95 6.86
C VAL A 45 -19.53 2.10 5.72
N ASP A 46 -20.05 2.75 4.67
CA ASP A 46 -20.43 2.05 3.44
C ASP A 46 -19.20 1.54 2.66
N SER A 47 -19.48 0.75 1.62
CA SER A 47 -18.42 0.15 0.79
C SER A 47 -17.61 1.17 -0.01
N ALA A 48 -18.20 2.30 -0.39
CA ALA A 48 -17.52 3.32 -1.19
C ALA A 48 -16.51 4.08 -0.32
N LYS A 49 -16.92 4.48 0.88
CA LYS A 49 -16.05 5.11 1.87
C LYS A 49 -14.95 4.15 2.36
N ALA A 50 -15.26 2.87 2.54
CA ALA A 50 -14.26 1.86 2.87
C ALA A 50 -13.19 1.70 1.77
N GLU A 51 -13.60 1.73 0.49
CA GLU A 51 -12.67 1.71 -0.65
C GLU A 51 -11.78 2.97 -0.66
N GLN A 52 -12.35 4.15 -0.41
CA GLN A 52 -11.57 5.39 -0.32
C GLN A 52 -10.53 5.34 0.80
N VAL A 53 -10.87 4.81 1.99
CA VAL A 53 -9.89 4.61 3.07
C VAL A 53 -8.80 3.63 2.65
N ALA A 54 -9.17 2.50 2.03
CA ALA A 54 -8.20 1.53 1.54
C ALA A 54 -7.24 2.14 0.52
N GLN A 55 -7.75 2.94 -0.42
CA GLN A 55 -6.95 3.61 -1.44
C GLN A 55 -5.99 4.65 -0.84
N ILE A 56 -6.43 5.41 0.17
CA ILE A 56 -5.55 6.35 0.90
C ILE A 56 -4.39 5.60 1.55
N GLN A 57 -4.68 4.47 2.21
CA GLN A 57 -3.68 3.65 2.89
C GLN A 57 -2.73 2.96 1.91
N GLU A 58 -3.23 2.44 0.79
CA GLU A 58 -2.41 1.83 -0.25
C GLU A 58 -1.47 2.87 -0.90
N THR A 59 -1.98 4.07 -1.18
CA THR A 59 -1.18 5.17 -1.71
C THR A 59 -0.05 5.56 -0.75
N TYR A 60 -0.38 5.69 0.54
CA TYR A 60 0.62 5.95 1.58
C TYR A 60 1.70 4.86 1.63
N LYS A 61 1.31 3.57 1.63
CA LYS A 61 2.26 2.45 1.65
C LYS A 61 3.18 2.45 0.44
N LYS A 62 2.65 2.71 -0.77
CA LYS A 62 3.46 2.80 -2.00
C LYS A 62 4.46 3.96 -1.92
N ALA A 63 4.01 5.15 -1.50
CA ALA A 63 4.89 6.30 -1.34
C ALA A 63 5.96 6.07 -0.25
N LEU A 64 5.59 5.43 0.86
CA LEU A 64 6.52 5.07 1.92
C LEU A 64 7.58 4.10 1.42
N ALA A 65 7.20 3.07 0.66
CA ALA A 65 8.14 2.12 0.08
C ALA A 65 9.17 2.81 -0.83
N VAL A 66 8.74 3.79 -1.62
CA VAL A 66 9.65 4.61 -2.44
C VAL A 66 10.62 5.40 -1.56
N VAL A 67 10.12 6.08 -0.52
CA VAL A 67 10.98 6.85 0.40
C VAL A 67 11.96 5.96 1.16
N VAL A 68 11.58 4.73 1.53
CA VAL A 68 12.46 3.78 2.22
C VAL A 68 13.49 3.18 1.26
N ALA A 69 13.14 2.93 0.01
CA ALA A 69 14.06 2.42 -1.00
C ALA A 69 15.04 3.49 -1.53
N ASP A 70 14.75 4.77 -1.34
CA ASP A 70 15.60 5.87 -1.79
C ASP A 70 16.91 5.92 -0.98
N SER A 71 18.01 5.46 -1.57
CA SER A 71 19.35 5.45 -0.98
C SER A 71 20.06 6.81 -1.07
N SER A 72 19.50 7.78 -1.79
CA SER A 72 20.07 9.14 -1.88
C SER A 72 19.73 9.99 -0.66
N LEU A 73 18.77 9.56 0.16
CA LEU A 73 18.33 10.29 1.34
C LEU A 73 19.20 9.98 2.55
N THR A 74 19.62 11.05 3.23
CA THR A 74 20.09 10.96 4.61
C THR A 74 18.96 10.46 5.53
N GLU A 75 19.31 9.96 6.71
CA GLU A 75 18.32 9.52 7.69
C GLU A 75 17.35 10.65 8.07
N GLY A 76 17.87 11.87 8.28
CA GLY A 76 17.06 13.05 8.55
C GLY A 76 16.09 13.35 7.39
N GLY A 77 16.59 13.35 6.15
CA GLY A 77 15.76 13.57 4.96
C GLY A 77 14.68 12.51 4.79
N ARG A 78 14.99 11.25 5.09
CA ARG A 78 14.03 10.14 5.08
C ARG A 78 12.92 10.35 6.11
N ARG A 79 13.29 10.67 7.36
CA ARG A 79 12.32 10.97 8.43
C ARG A 79 11.41 12.14 8.06
N SER A 80 11.96 13.23 7.53
CA SER A 80 11.17 14.39 7.08
C SER A 80 10.18 14.03 5.96
N LYS A 81 10.61 13.25 4.95
CA LYS A 81 9.69 12.79 3.89
C LYS A 81 8.59 11.88 4.44
N ILE A 82 8.91 10.96 5.34
CA ILE A 82 7.90 10.10 6.00
C ILE A 82 6.90 10.94 6.77
N GLN A 83 7.35 11.96 7.51
CA GLN A 83 6.46 12.86 8.24
C GLN A 83 5.47 13.56 7.30
N LEU A 84 5.92 14.05 6.14
CA LEU A 84 5.04 14.65 5.13
C LEU A 84 4.00 13.65 4.60
N LEU A 85 4.39 12.38 4.38
CA LEU A 85 3.45 11.34 3.97
C LEU A 85 2.39 11.06 5.04
N ILE A 86 2.77 11.06 6.32
CA ILE A 86 1.85 10.89 7.46
C ILE A 86 0.86 12.06 7.52
N VAL A 87 1.34 13.29 7.44
CA VAL A 87 0.50 14.51 7.45
C VAL A 87 -0.52 14.45 6.31
N GLU A 88 -0.08 14.14 5.09
CA GLU A 88 -0.98 14.07 3.93
C GLU A 88 -1.99 12.93 4.04
N LYS A 89 -1.58 11.75 4.52
CA LYS A 89 -2.50 10.63 4.83
C LYS A 89 -3.57 11.08 5.81
N ASN A 90 -3.17 11.69 6.92
CA ASN A 90 -4.08 12.07 7.99
C ASN A 90 -5.02 13.20 7.57
N ARG A 91 -4.54 14.17 6.76
CA ARG A 91 -5.39 15.19 6.14
C ARG A 91 -6.50 14.56 5.29
N LYS A 92 -6.17 13.58 4.44
CA LYS A 92 -7.17 12.87 3.62
C LYS A 92 -8.17 12.09 4.48
N LEU A 93 -7.70 11.38 5.51
CA LEU A 93 -8.56 10.63 6.41
C LEU A 93 -9.51 11.55 7.21
N ARG A 94 -9.03 12.71 7.66
CA ARG A 94 -9.84 13.72 8.36
C ARG A 94 -10.96 14.29 7.49
N GLY A 95 -10.70 14.46 6.18
CA GLY A 95 -11.72 14.90 5.22
C GLY A 95 -12.80 13.85 4.93
N LEU A 96 -12.56 12.58 5.27
CA LEU A 96 -13.44 11.46 4.93
C LEU A 96 -14.21 10.88 6.13
N LEU A 97 -13.57 10.89 7.30
CA LEU A 97 -13.99 10.19 8.52
C LEU A 97 -14.35 11.18 9.62
N ASN A 98 -15.35 10.83 10.42
CA ASN A 98 -15.67 11.60 11.62
C ASN A 98 -14.61 11.37 12.74
N PRO A 99 -14.60 12.17 13.82
CA PRO A 99 -13.58 12.06 14.86
C PRO A 99 -13.49 10.67 15.52
N SER A 100 -14.61 9.99 15.77
CA SER A 100 -14.60 8.65 16.39
C SER A 100 -14.04 7.58 15.45
N GLN A 101 -14.29 7.71 14.15
CA GLN A 101 -13.70 6.86 13.12
C GLN A 101 -12.20 7.12 12.96
N GLN A 102 -11.77 8.39 12.96
CA GLN A 102 -10.36 8.76 12.89
C GLN A 102 -9.55 8.12 14.02
N GLN A 103 -10.10 8.08 15.24
CA GLN A 103 -9.45 7.46 16.39
C GLN A 103 -9.21 5.95 16.22
N LYS A 104 -9.88 5.28 15.28
CA LYS A 104 -9.68 3.85 15.02
C LYS A 104 -8.58 3.57 13.99
N VAL A 105 -8.24 4.55 13.13
CA VAL A 105 -7.29 4.35 12.01
C VAL A 105 -6.08 5.26 12.03
N ILE A 106 -6.12 6.35 12.79
CA ILE A 106 -4.97 7.24 13.00
C ILE A 106 -4.36 6.87 14.36
N PRO A 107 -3.12 6.35 14.39
CA PRO A 107 -2.40 6.09 15.64
C PRO A 107 -2.27 7.34 16.49
N THR A 108 -2.25 7.19 17.82
CA THR A 108 -2.15 8.32 18.76
C THR A 108 -0.91 9.18 18.54
N THR A 109 0.20 8.57 18.11
CA THR A 109 1.46 9.24 17.78
C THR A 109 1.39 10.13 16.53
N GLU A 110 0.42 9.88 15.65
CA GLU A 110 0.24 10.62 14.39
C GLU A 110 -0.95 11.58 14.43
N ARG A 111 -1.75 11.53 15.51
CA ARG A 111 -2.76 12.54 15.75
C ARG A 111 -2.01 13.80 16.11
N GLU A 112 -1.96 14.77 15.20
CA GLU A 112 -1.66 16.13 15.62
C GLU A 112 -2.64 16.44 16.74
N ALA A 113 -2.09 16.73 17.92
CA ALA A 113 -2.90 17.13 19.04
C ALA A 113 -3.76 18.28 18.54
N THR A 114 -5.08 18.13 18.61
CA THR A 114 -5.97 19.27 18.77
C THR A 114 -5.61 19.88 20.12
N VAL A 115 -4.42 20.48 20.23
CA VAL A 115 -4.07 21.34 21.35
C VAL A 115 -5.04 22.50 21.17
N PRO A 116 -5.97 22.74 22.11
CA PRO A 116 -6.65 24.02 22.11
C PRO A 116 -5.52 25.05 22.21
N SER A 117 -5.37 25.87 21.17
CA SER A 117 -4.56 27.06 21.21
C SER A 117 -5.16 27.97 22.29
N LYS A 118 -4.77 27.75 23.56
CA LYS A 118 -4.81 28.81 24.55
C LYS A 118 -3.71 29.77 24.11
N GLN A 119 -4.11 30.70 23.24
CA GLN A 119 -3.40 31.94 23.04
C GLN A 119 -3.22 32.61 24.40
N GLN A 120 -2.04 33.18 24.55
CA GLN A 120 -1.52 33.90 25.70
C GLN A 120 -2.44 35.03 26.14
#